data_AF-A0A1S2KRD6-F1
#
_entry.id   AF-A0A1S2KRD6-F1
#
_cell.length_a   1.000
_cell.length_b   1.000
_cell.length_c   1.000
_cell.angle_alpha   90.00
_cell.angle_beta   90.00
_cell.angle_gamma   90.00
#
_symmetry.space_group_name_H-M   'P 1'
#
loop_
_entity.id
_entity.type
_entity.pdbx_description
1 polymer ?
#
loop_
_entity_poly.entity_id
_entity_poly.type
_entity_poly.pdbx_seq_one_letter_code
_entity_poly.pdbx_strand_id
1 'polypeptide(L)'
;MGPAPRVPVRAGRRGGLVSVPRGGRRPVRLCVRCERVTEEPVVVSEVHQASGPGFAVYACPACAPYFPPLPDVSDLLGGTR
;
A
#
# COMPACT_ATOMS: atom_id res chain seq x y z
N MET A 1 16.10 -40.96 -37.68
CA MET A 1 15.15 -39.98 -37.12
C MET A 1 14.47 -40.58 -35.90
N GLY A 2 14.95 -40.24 -34.71
CA GLY A 2 14.30 -40.52 -33.43
C GLY A 2 14.36 -39.24 -32.59
N PRO A 3 13.35 -38.93 -31.75
CA PRO A 3 13.24 -37.60 -31.15
C PRO A 3 14.35 -37.34 -30.13
N ALA A 4 14.89 -36.11 -30.14
CA ALA A 4 15.90 -35.66 -29.19
C ALA A 4 15.42 -35.76 -27.73
N PRO A 5 16.33 -35.98 -26.77
CA PRO A 5 15.98 -36.02 -25.35
C PRO A 5 15.45 -34.65 -24.90
N ARG A 6 14.28 -34.65 -24.25
CA ARG A 6 13.69 -33.46 -23.65
C ARG A 6 14.45 -33.10 -22.38
N VAL A 7 15.25 -32.05 -22.44
CA VAL A 7 15.90 -31.47 -21.25
C VAL A 7 14.86 -30.64 -20.48
N PRO A 8 14.70 -30.79 -19.15
CA PRO A 8 13.82 -29.91 -18.38
C PRO A 8 14.40 -28.50 -18.34
N VAL A 9 13.70 -27.54 -18.96
CA VAL A 9 14.01 -26.11 -18.84
C VAL A 9 13.76 -25.71 -17.40
N ARG A 10 14.81 -25.28 -16.69
CA ARG A 10 14.73 -24.86 -15.28
C ARG A 10 13.81 -23.64 -15.19
N ALA A 11 12.61 -23.81 -14.65
CA ALA A 11 11.66 -22.73 -14.42
C ALA A 11 12.33 -21.60 -13.64
N GLY A 12 12.30 -20.40 -14.21
CA GLY A 12 12.96 -19.21 -13.68
C GLY A 12 12.54 -18.92 -12.25
N ARG A 13 13.53 -18.59 -11.40
CA ARG A 13 13.28 -18.07 -10.06
C ARG A 13 12.49 -16.76 -10.21
N ARG A 14 11.20 -16.78 -9.87
CA ARG A 14 10.40 -15.57 -9.62
C ARG A 14 10.90 -14.94 -8.31
N GLY A 15 12.05 -14.30 -8.36
CA GLY A 15 12.52 -13.40 -7.32
C GLY A 15 11.75 -12.10 -7.44
N GLY A 16 10.60 -12.01 -6.77
CA GLY A 16 9.98 -10.71 -6.52
C GLY A 16 10.93 -9.87 -5.68
N LEU A 17 11.22 -8.66 -6.14
CA LEU A 17 12.00 -7.70 -5.37
C LEU A 17 11.14 -7.26 -4.18
N VAL A 18 11.37 -7.86 -3.01
CA VAL A 18 10.87 -7.34 -1.75
C VAL A 18 11.77 -6.16 -1.38
N SER A 19 11.26 -4.95 -1.51
CA SER A 19 11.93 -3.74 -1.07
C SER A 19 12.13 -3.79 0.44
N VAL A 20 13.33 -4.13 0.89
CA VAL A 20 13.72 -4.00 2.30
C VAL A 20 13.94 -2.51 2.57
N PRO A 21 13.19 -1.86 3.48
CA PRO A 21 13.43 -0.47 3.81
C PRO A 21 14.85 -0.32 4.36
N ARG A 22 15.69 0.49 3.68
CA ARG A 22 17.03 0.84 4.17
C ARG A 22 16.85 1.59 5.49
N GLY A 23 17.51 1.13 6.56
CA GLY A 23 17.44 1.60 7.95
C GLY A 23 17.14 3.10 8.17
N GLY A 24 15.89 3.48 7.97
CA GLY A 24 15.33 4.78 8.26
C GLY A 24 14.50 4.70 9.54
N ARG A 25 14.31 5.84 10.20
CA ARG A 25 13.38 5.92 11.34
C ARG A 25 12.00 5.44 10.87
N ARG A 26 11.39 4.51 11.61
CA ARG A 26 10.02 4.05 11.32
C ARG A 26 9.09 5.26 11.31
N PRO A 27 8.18 5.37 10.33
CA PRO A 27 7.24 6.49 10.30
C PRO A 27 6.35 6.42 11.54
N VAL A 28 6.48 7.42 12.43
CA VAL A 28 5.63 7.54 13.62
C VAL A 28 4.51 8.54 13.37
N ARG A 29 3.26 8.14 13.60
CA ARG A 29 2.07 9.02 13.48
C ARG A 29 1.09 8.76 14.62
N LEU A 30 0.26 9.77 14.90
CA LEU A 30 -0.87 9.65 15.83
C LEU A 30 -2.03 8.92 15.14
N CYS A 31 -2.64 7.93 15.80
CA CYS A 31 -3.89 7.35 15.35
C CYS A 31 -5.05 8.31 15.63
N VAL A 32 -5.80 8.69 14.60
CA VAL A 32 -6.94 9.63 14.74
C VAL A 32 -8.08 9.09 15.60
N ARG A 33 -8.20 7.76 15.75
CA ARG A 33 -9.32 7.14 16.49
C ARG A 33 -9.05 6.90 17.97
N CYS A 34 -7.87 6.38 18.29
CA CYS A 34 -7.52 5.99 19.66
C CYS A 34 -6.43 6.85 20.28
N GLU A 35 -5.95 7.87 19.55
CA GLU A 35 -5.00 8.89 20.02
C GLU A 35 -3.65 8.33 20.50
N ARG A 36 -3.31 7.10 20.11
CA ARG A 36 -1.99 6.49 20.38
C ARG A 36 -1.04 6.71 19.21
N VAL A 37 0.23 6.97 19.51
CA VAL A 37 1.30 6.98 18.50
C VAL A 37 1.56 5.55 18.01
N THR A 38 1.71 5.39 16.71
CA THR A 38 1.99 4.11 16.04
C THR A 38 3.20 4.24 15.12
N GLU A 39 4.03 3.20 15.06
CA GLU A 39 5.14 3.05 14.11
C GLU A 39 4.70 2.41 12.78
N GLU A 40 3.45 1.95 12.73
CA GLU A 40 2.83 1.31 11.57
C GLU A 40 1.56 2.07 11.18
N PRO A 41 1.69 3.31 10.68
CA PRO A 41 0.54 4.13 10.36
C PRO A 41 -0.11 3.71 9.03
N VAL A 42 -1.44 3.54 9.04
CA VAL A 42 -2.26 3.27 7.86
C VAL A 42 -3.01 4.54 7.47
N VAL A 43 -2.94 4.95 6.20
CA VAL A 43 -3.72 6.08 5.69
C VAL A 43 -5.19 5.67 5.59
N VAL A 44 -6.07 6.46 6.19
CA VAL A 44 -7.53 6.19 6.21
C VAL A 44 -8.36 7.31 5.59
N SER A 45 -7.76 8.48 5.36
CA SER A 45 -8.39 9.61 4.68
C SER A 45 -7.32 10.58 4.20
N GLU A 46 -7.63 11.33 3.14
CA GLU A 46 -6.82 12.45 2.67
C GLU A 46 -7.67 13.72 2.74
N VAL A 47 -7.12 14.75 3.39
CA VAL A 47 -7.77 16.05 3.49
C VAL A 47 -7.25 16.91 2.35
N HIS A 48 -8.12 17.17 1.37
CA HIS A 48 -7.88 18.17 0.33
C HIS A 48 -8.35 19.55 0.82
N GLN A 49 -7.59 20.59 0.51
CA GLN A 49 -7.91 21.97 0.92
C GLN A 49 -7.89 22.90 -0.28
N ALA A 50 -8.69 23.97 -0.21
CA ALA A 50 -8.81 24.96 -1.29
C ALA A 50 -7.53 25.80 -1.47
N SER A 51 -6.66 25.84 -0.46
CA SER A 51 -5.37 26.52 -0.51
C SER A 51 -4.34 25.75 0.33
N GLY A 52 -3.11 25.67 -0.18
CA GLY A 52 -2.02 24.92 0.43
C GLY A 52 -2.06 23.41 0.17
N PRO A 53 -1.04 22.67 0.63
CA PRO A 53 -1.02 21.22 0.48
C PRO A 53 -2.03 20.56 1.42
N GLY A 54 -2.74 19.56 0.90
CA GLY A 54 -3.54 18.65 1.72
C GLY A 54 -2.66 17.78 2.65
N PHE A 55 -3.30 16.98 3.49
CA PHE A 55 -2.59 16.07 4.39
C PHE A 55 -3.32 14.73 4.56
N ALA A 56 -2.55 13.67 4.79
CA ALA A 56 -3.07 12.35 5.08
C ALA A 56 -3.44 12.20 6.56
N VAL A 57 -4.56 11.54 6.82
CA VAL A 57 -5.05 11.13 8.14
C VAL A 57 -4.68 9.67 8.36
N TYR A 58 -4.13 9.37 9.54
CA TYR A 58 -3.61 8.05 9.86
C TYR A 58 -4.39 7.36 10.98
N ALA A 59 -4.47 6.03 10.91
CA ALA A 59 -4.91 5.15 11.98
C ALA A 59 -3.85 4.08 12.28
N CYS A 60 -3.88 3.50 13.48
CA CYS A 60 -3.11 2.29 13.77
C CYS A 60 -3.75 1.06 13.10
N PRO A 61 -3.01 -0.05 12.91
CA PRO A 61 -3.52 -1.23 12.20
C PRO A 61 -4.78 -1.81 12.84
N ALA A 62 -4.89 -1.75 14.17
CA ALA A 62 -6.07 -2.20 14.89
C ALA A 62 -7.32 -1.33 14.64
N CYS A 63 -7.14 -0.04 14.34
CA CYS A 63 -8.26 0.89 14.12
C CYS A 63 -8.60 1.09 12.63
N ALA A 64 -7.68 0.78 11.71
CA ALA A 64 -7.88 0.97 10.28
C ALA A 64 -9.13 0.27 9.71
N PRO A 65 -9.50 -0.96 10.10
CA PRO A 65 -10.68 -1.65 9.55
C PRO A 65 -12.04 -1.00 9.86
N TYR A 66 -12.06 0.01 10.73
CA TYR A 66 -13.28 0.71 11.11
C TYR A 66 -13.55 1.95 10.25
N PHE A 67 -12.63 2.29 9.35
CA PHE A 67 -12.82 3.33 8.36
C PHE A 67 -13.30 2.69 7.05
N PRO A 68 -14.20 3.35 6.30
CA PRO A 68 -14.53 2.89 4.96
C PRO A 68 -13.25 2.86 4.09
N PRO A 69 -13.13 1.91 3.16
CA PRO A 69 -12.04 1.92 2.21
C PRO A 69 -12.06 3.24 1.42
N LEU A 70 -10.89 3.79 1.15
CA LEU A 70 -10.79 4.97 0.31
C LEU A 70 -11.25 4.59 -1.11
N PRO A 71 -12.20 5.34 -1.70
CA PRO A 71 -12.61 5.08 -3.07
C PRO A 71 -11.44 5.28 -4.02
N ASP A 72 -11.31 4.41 -5.03
CA ASP A 72 -10.29 4.60 -6.06
C ASP A 72 -10.66 5.82 -6.93
N VAL A 73 -9.64 6.54 -7.38
CA VAL A 73 -9.84 7.73 -8.24
C VAL A 73 -10.56 7.34 -9.53
N SER A 74 -10.32 6.13 -10.07
CA SER A 74 -10.97 5.62 -11.27
C SER A 74 -12.48 5.41 -11.06
N ASP A 75 -12.88 4.97 -9.87
CA ASP A 75 -14.29 4.77 -9.51
C ASP A 75 -15.02 6.12 -9.44
N LEU A 76 -14.35 7.16 -8.95
CA LEU A 76 -14.92 8.51 -8.81
C LEU A 76 -15.03 9.26 -10.15
N LEU A 77 -14.10 9.01 -11.08
CA LEU A 77 -14.08 9.64 -12.41
C LEU A 77 -14.96 8.90 -13.43
N GLY A 78 -15.66 7.83 -13.01
CA GLY A 78 -16.63 7.13 -13.84
C GLY A 78 -15.99 6.37 -15.00
N GLY A 79 -14.88 5.68 -14.76
CA GLY A 79 -14.07 5.00 -15.77
C GLY A 79 -14.80 3.97 -16.64
N THR A 80 -15.52 4.45 -17.66
CA THR A 80 -15.74 3.85 -18.98
C THR A 80 -16.09 4.97 -19.96
N ARG A 81 -15.09 5.46 -20.71
CA ARG A 81 -15.20 5.95 -22.09
C ARG A 81 -13.82 6.20 -22.68
#